data_AF-Q5N9P6-F1
#
_entry.id   AF-Q5N9P6-F1
#
_cell.length_a   1.000
_cell.length_b   1.000
_cell.length_c   1.000
_cell.angle_alpha   90.00
_cell.angle_beta   90.00
_cell.angle_gamma   90.00
#
_symmetry.space_group_name_H-M   'P 1'
#
loop_
_entity.id
_entity.type
_entity.pdbx_description
1 polymer ?
#
loop_
_entity_poly.entity_id
_entity_poly.type
_entity_poly.pdbx_seq_one_letter_code
_entity_poly.pdbx_strand_id
1 'polypeptide(L)'
;MLDYNVLGGKLNRGLAVVESYKILKAASATEPSEEELFLACILGWGIEWLQAYFLVLDDIMDNSQTRRGKPCWFRLPKVGLIAINDGLVLRSQISRIFRRYFRGKSYYVDLLDLFNEVEIQTTSGQLLDQITTNEGRKDLNKYNVHVYRRIVEYKTAYYSFYLPVACALLLFDESLDNYAQVKHILVEMGVYFQSQDDYLDCFGEPEIIGKIGSDIEDFKCSWLFVQALERADEKQKGVLFENYGKSDPACVAKVKDLYNELHLQRVFSEYERESYEKLISAIEAQPNEAVRAVLKSFLHKIYKRSK
;
A
#
# COMPACT_ATOMS: atom_id res chain seq x y z
N MET A 1 1.25 -15.93 16.51
CA MET A 1 0.75 -15.52 15.18
C MET A 1 0.10 -14.15 15.22
N LEU A 2 -1.04 -13.94 15.91
CA LEU A 2 -1.74 -12.65 15.95
C LEU A 2 -0.83 -11.49 16.41
N ASP A 3 -0.29 -11.57 17.64
CA ASP A 3 0.58 -10.54 18.20
C ASP A 3 1.87 -10.32 17.39
N TYR A 4 2.26 -11.33 16.62
CA TYR A 4 3.46 -11.26 15.79
C TYR A 4 3.22 -10.48 14.49
N ASN A 5 2.08 -10.73 13.84
CA ASN A 5 1.79 -10.23 12.49
C ASN A 5 0.91 -8.98 12.47
N VAL A 6 0.02 -8.81 13.45
CA VAL A 6 -0.91 -7.66 13.50
C VAL A 6 -0.25 -6.46 14.19
N LEU A 7 0.58 -6.68 15.20
CA LEU A 7 1.27 -5.61 15.94
C LEU A 7 2.63 -5.23 15.31
N GLY A 8 3.21 -4.11 15.78
CA GLY A 8 4.54 -3.63 15.36
C GLY A 8 4.54 -2.78 14.09
N GLY A 9 3.40 -2.63 13.41
CA GLY A 9 3.24 -1.64 12.35
C GLY A 9 2.92 -0.24 12.91
N LYS A 10 2.93 0.77 12.05
CA LYS A 10 2.57 2.17 12.41
C LYS A 10 1.07 2.38 12.64
N LEU A 11 0.25 1.39 12.27
CA LEU A 11 -1.21 1.43 12.36
C LEU A 11 -1.84 2.58 11.56
N ASN A 12 -1.12 3.13 10.58
CA ASN A 12 -1.55 4.31 9.83
C ASN A 12 -2.90 4.10 9.15
N ARG A 13 -3.18 2.90 8.60
CA ARG A 13 -4.43 2.64 7.88
C ARG A 13 -5.61 2.58 8.85
N GLY A 14 -5.43 1.90 9.98
CA GLY A 14 -6.46 1.83 11.02
C GLY A 14 -6.73 3.18 11.68
N LEU A 15 -5.68 3.92 12.03
CA LEU A 15 -5.80 5.27 12.59
C LEU A 15 -6.43 6.26 11.60
N ALA A 16 -6.24 6.06 10.31
CA ALA A 16 -6.81 6.92 9.29
C ALA A 16 -8.35 6.83 9.22
N VAL A 17 -8.96 5.70 9.58
CA VAL A 17 -10.43 5.61 9.74
C VAL A 17 -10.90 6.54 10.86
N VAL A 18 -10.25 6.44 12.02
CA VAL A 18 -10.60 7.22 13.23
C VAL A 18 -10.42 8.71 12.99
N GLU A 19 -9.31 9.11 12.36
CA GLU A 19 -9.04 10.50 12.04
C GLU A 19 -10.04 11.05 11.01
N SER A 20 -10.30 10.31 9.94
CA SER A 20 -11.29 10.72 8.92
C SER A 20 -12.65 10.94 9.55
N TYR A 21 -13.10 10.01 10.41
CA TYR A 21 -14.38 10.11 11.07
C TYR A 21 -14.46 11.32 12.02
N LYS A 22 -13.39 11.60 12.78
CA LYS A 22 -13.28 12.80 13.63
C LYS A 22 -13.39 14.09 12.80
N ILE A 23 -12.73 14.15 11.64
CA ILE A 23 -12.78 15.31 10.75
C ILE A 23 -14.22 15.52 10.22
N LEU A 24 -14.88 14.45 9.78
CA LEU A 24 -16.28 14.51 9.29
C LEU A 24 -17.23 15.02 10.39
N LYS A 25 -17.12 14.48 11.61
CA LYS A 25 -17.94 14.91 12.75
C LYS A 25 -17.68 16.38 13.12
N ALA A 26 -16.42 16.79 13.22
CA ALA A 26 -16.06 18.18 13.50
C ALA A 26 -16.63 19.16 12.47
N ALA A 27 -16.59 18.81 11.18
CA ALA A 27 -17.18 19.63 10.11
C ALA A 27 -18.71 19.71 10.18
N SER A 28 -19.37 18.71 10.76
CA SER A 28 -20.80 18.74 11.08
C SER A 28 -21.13 19.44 12.41
N ALA A 29 -20.14 20.10 13.04
CA ALA A 29 -20.25 20.71 14.37
C ALA A 29 -20.70 19.75 15.48
N THR A 30 -20.35 18.46 15.34
CA THR A 30 -20.62 17.42 16.36
C THR A 30 -19.33 16.73 16.77
N GLU A 31 -19.32 16.18 17.99
CA GLU A 31 -18.24 15.31 18.44
C GLU A 31 -18.65 13.84 18.31
N PRO A 32 -17.71 12.94 17.95
CA PRO A 32 -17.92 11.51 18.07
C PRO A 32 -18.25 11.11 19.52
N SER A 33 -19.33 10.37 19.72
CA SER A 33 -19.58 9.64 20.95
C SER A 33 -18.52 8.55 21.18
N GLU A 34 -18.43 8.07 22.42
CA GLU A 34 -17.53 6.95 22.77
C GLU A 34 -17.86 5.69 21.95
N GLU A 35 -19.15 5.40 21.71
CA GLU A 35 -19.57 4.29 20.87
C GLU A 35 -19.10 4.47 19.42
N GLU A 36 -19.32 5.65 18.83
CA GLU A 36 -18.89 5.92 17.44
C GLU A 36 -17.37 5.81 17.28
N LEU A 37 -16.59 6.35 18.24
CA LEU A 37 -15.13 6.20 18.24
C LEU A 37 -14.70 4.74 18.38
N PHE A 38 -15.36 3.99 19.24
CA PHE A 38 -15.09 2.56 19.38
C PHE A 38 -15.36 1.83 18.07
N LEU A 39 -16.48 2.09 17.39
CA LEU A 39 -16.79 1.51 16.08
C LEU A 39 -15.78 1.90 14.99
N ALA A 40 -15.32 3.16 14.97
CA ALA A 40 -14.25 3.60 14.08
C ALA A 40 -12.94 2.82 14.32
N CYS A 41 -12.59 2.57 15.59
CA CYS A 41 -11.46 1.73 15.95
C CYS A 41 -11.65 0.28 15.49
N ILE A 42 -12.85 -0.30 15.61
CA ILE A 42 -13.12 -1.67 15.11
C ILE A 42 -12.92 -1.76 13.59
N LEU A 43 -13.41 -0.76 12.83
CA LEU A 43 -13.17 -0.68 11.39
C LEU A 43 -11.66 -0.58 11.09
N GLY A 44 -10.97 0.31 11.80
CA GLY A 44 -9.52 0.46 11.68
C GLY A 44 -8.76 -0.83 11.97
N TRP A 45 -9.15 -1.58 13.01
CA TRP A 45 -8.59 -2.90 13.30
C TRP A 45 -8.86 -3.90 12.17
N GLY A 46 -10.06 -3.89 11.57
CA GLY A 46 -10.35 -4.70 10.38
C GLY A 46 -9.33 -4.48 9.26
N ILE A 47 -8.94 -3.24 9.01
CA ILE A 47 -7.94 -2.89 7.99
C ILE A 47 -6.52 -3.34 8.39
N GLU A 48 -6.15 -3.20 9.66
CA GLU A 48 -4.83 -3.67 10.14
C GLU A 48 -4.71 -5.20 10.11
N TRP A 49 -5.81 -5.92 10.35
CA TRP A 49 -5.89 -7.37 10.17
C TRP A 49 -5.81 -7.76 8.69
N LEU A 50 -6.48 -7.02 7.80
CA LEU A 50 -6.41 -7.20 6.36
C LEU A 50 -4.96 -7.00 5.86
N GLN A 51 -4.29 -5.95 6.34
CA GLN A 51 -2.87 -5.71 6.04
C GLN A 51 -1.98 -6.85 6.54
N ALA A 52 -2.18 -7.32 7.78
CA ALA A 52 -1.40 -8.43 8.32
C ALA A 52 -1.59 -9.71 7.50
N TYR A 53 -2.81 -9.98 7.06
CA TYR A 53 -3.13 -11.09 6.16
C TYR A 53 -2.36 -10.98 4.83
N PHE A 54 -2.45 -9.84 4.15
CA PHE A 54 -1.72 -9.64 2.90
C PHE A 54 -0.21 -9.82 3.09
N LEU A 55 0.37 -9.20 4.11
CA LEU A 55 1.81 -9.31 4.39
C LEU A 55 2.26 -10.74 4.65
N VAL A 56 1.51 -11.54 5.41
CA VAL A 56 1.89 -12.93 5.69
C VAL A 56 1.99 -13.76 4.41
N LEU A 57 1.08 -13.56 3.45
CA LEU A 57 1.10 -14.28 2.18
C LEU A 57 2.11 -13.69 1.18
N ASP A 58 2.16 -12.36 1.09
CA ASP A 58 3.11 -11.61 0.26
C ASP A 58 4.56 -11.96 0.61
N ASP A 59 4.90 -11.99 1.90
CA ASP A 59 6.23 -12.37 2.37
C ASP A 59 6.63 -13.80 1.91
N ILE A 60 5.66 -14.72 1.76
CA ILE A 60 5.91 -16.09 1.24
C ILE A 60 6.13 -16.04 -0.27
N MET A 61 5.26 -15.33 -1.01
CA MET A 61 5.35 -15.22 -2.47
C MET A 61 6.65 -14.54 -2.91
N ASP A 62 7.06 -13.52 -2.17
CA ASP A 62 8.26 -12.72 -2.44
C ASP A 62 9.49 -13.27 -1.71
N ASN A 63 9.35 -14.38 -0.99
CA ASN A 63 10.46 -15.01 -0.26
C ASN A 63 11.22 -14.00 0.64
N SER A 64 10.49 -13.07 1.26
CA SER A 64 11.06 -11.97 2.02
C SER A 64 11.81 -12.46 3.28
N GLN A 65 12.73 -11.63 3.78
CA GLN A 65 13.55 -11.96 4.96
C GLN A 65 12.96 -11.38 6.25
N THR A 66 12.67 -10.08 6.26
CA THR A 66 12.23 -9.34 7.44
C THR A 66 10.98 -8.51 7.19
N ARG A 67 10.14 -8.42 8.22
CA ARG A 67 8.94 -7.60 8.26
C ARG A 67 8.79 -7.00 9.65
N ARG A 68 8.58 -5.67 9.72
CA ARG A 68 8.41 -4.93 11.00
C ARG A 68 9.56 -5.18 11.98
N GLY A 69 10.80 -5.21 11.46
CA GLY A 69 12.02 -5.39 12.26
C GLY A 69 12.23 -6.80 12.81
N LYS A 70 11.48 -7.80 12.33
CA LYS A 70 11.58 -9.21 12.74
C LYS A 70 11.64 -10.12 11.52
N PRO A 71 12.10 -11.38 11.64
CA PRO A 71 11.97 -12.35 10.56
C PRO A 71 10.52 -12.49 10.08
N CYS A 72 10.30 -12.61 8.77
CA CYS A 72 8.97 -12.89 8.23
C CYS A 72 8.38 -14.15 8.87
N TRP A 73 7.06 -14.19 9.06
CA TRP A 73 6.41 -15.24 9.87
C TRP A 73 6.74 -16.67 9.41
N PHE A 74 6.74 -16.89 8.09
CA PHE A 74 7.07 -18.20 7.50
C PHE A 74 8.52 -18.64 7.70
N ARG A 75 9.43 -17.71 8.02
CA ARG A 75 10.85 -17.99 8.33
C ARG A 75 11.06 -18.55 9.73
N LEU A 76 10.09 -18.42 10.63
CA LEU A 76 10.24 -18.91 11.99
C LEU A 76 10.29 -20.44 12.03
N PRO A 77 11.07 -21.03 12.95
CA PRO A 77 11.12 -22.48 13.12
C PRO A 77 9.73 -23.08 13.28
N LYS A 78 9.45 -24.16 12.54
CA LYS A 78 8.18 -24.91 12.54
C LYS A 78 6.97 -24.17 11.95
N VAL A 79 7.10 -22.93 11.46
CA VAL A 79 6.02 -22.24 10.75
C VAL A 79 6.03 -22.64 9.27
N GLY A 80 7.01 -22.20 8.49
CA GLY A 80 7.08 -22.52 7.06
C GLY A 80 5.75 -22.20 6.35
N LEU A 81 5.27 -23.11 5.50
CA LEU A 81 4.02 -22.93 4.75
C LEU A 81 2.74 -23.01 5.62
N ILE A 82 2.83 -23.35 6.91
CA ILE A 82 1.69 -23.21 7.85
C ILE A 82 1.24 -21.74 7.91
N ALA A 83 2.16 -20.80 7.64
CA ALA A 83 1.86 -19.38 7.52
C ALA A 83 0.72 -19.06 6.53
N ILE A 84 0.50 -19.90 5.50
CA ILE A 84 -0.63 -19.74 4.57
C ILE A 84 -1.96 -19.84 5.33
N ASN A 85 -2.12 -20.89 6.14
CA ASN A 85 -3.32 -21.08 6.94
C ASN A 85 -3.46 -19.97 8.00
N ASP A 86 -2.35 -19.52 8.58
CA ASP A 86 -2.34 -18.40 9.53
C ASP A 86 -2.85 -17.09 8.90
N GLY A 87 -2.47 -16.80 7.66
CA GLY A 87 -3.02 -15.70 6.87
C GLY A 87 -4.54 -15.84 6.69
N LEU A 88 -5.03 -17.04 6.35
CA LEU A 88 -6.47 -17.31 6.23
C LEU A 88 -7.22 -17.13 7.55
N VAL A 89 -6.59 -17.47 8.69
CA VAL A 89 -7.15 -17.20 10.02
C VAL A 89 -7.28 -15.69 10.23
N LEU A 90 -6.25 -14.89 9.95
CA LEU A 90 -6.31 -13.43 10.04
C LEU A 90 -7.48 -12.86 9.22
N ARG A 91 -7.57 -13.24 7.94
CA ARG A 91 -8.66 -12.83 7.05
C ARG A 91 -10.04 -13.19 7.62
N SER A 92 -10.21 -14.41 8.12
CA SER A 92 -11.49 -14.91 8.61
C SER A 92 -12.02 -14.15 9.84
N GLN A 93 -11.13 -13.65 10.71
CA GLN A 93 -11.53 -12.93 11.93
C GLN A 93 -12.17 -11.58 11.62
N ILE A 94 -11.83 -10.93 10.51
CA ILE A 94 -12.41 -9.63 10.10
C ILE A 94 -13.95 -9.76 10.05
N SER A 95 -14.46 -10.76 9.33
CA SER A 95 -15.90 -11.01 9.21
C SER A 95 -16.58 -11.34 10.56
N ARG A 96 -15.88 -12.02 11.47
CA ARG A 96 -16.38 -12.36 12.81
C ARG A 96 -16.48 -11.13 13.69
N ILE A 97 -15.45 -10.30 13.69
CA ILE A 97 -15.42 -9.00 14.37
C ILE A 97 -16.55 -8.13 13.82
N PHE A 98 -16.70 -8.06 12.50
CA PHE A 98 -17.71 -7.19 11.90
C PHE A 98 -19.13 -7.64 12.23
N ARG A 99 -19.40 -8.95 12.16
CA ARG A 99 -20.68 -9.49 12.62
C ARG A 99 -20.98 -9.18 14.09
N ARG A 100 -19.95 -9.15 14.95
CA ARG A 100 -20.13 -8.88 16.40
C ARG A 100 -20.51 -7.44 16.70
N TYR A 101 -20.01 -6.48 15.92
CA TYR A 101 -20.15 -5.05 16.23
C TYR A 101 -21.08 -4.30 15.26
N PHE A 102 -21.21 -4.76 14.02
CA PHE A 102 -21.96 -4.04 12.98
C PHE A 102 -23.24 -4.73 12.53
N ARG A 103 -23.53 -6.00 12.90
CA ARG A 103 -24.71 -6.73 12.38
C ARG A 103 -26.05 -5.99 12.47
N GLY A 104 -26.23 -5.12 13.45
CA GLY A 104 -27.44 -4.32 13.64
C GLY A 104 -27.39 -2.90 13.05
N LYS A 105 -26.29 -2.50 12.40
CA LYS A 105 -26.12 -1.18 11.78
C LYS A 105 -26.60 -1.22 10.33
N SER A 106 -27.16 -0.11 9.83
CA SER A 106 -27.70 0.03 8.46
C SER A 106 -26.66 -0.31 7.40
N TYR A 107 -25.44 0.20 7.58
CA TYR A 107 -24.30 0.04 6.66
C TYR A 107 -23.53 -1.29 6.81
N TYR A 108 -24.06 -2.29 7.52
CA TYR A 108 -23.36 -3.56 7.74
C TYR A 108 -23.04 -4.31 6.45
N VAL A 109 -24.01 -4.37 5.54
CA VAL A 109 -23.85 -5.07 4.25
C VAL A 109 -22.84 -4.32 3.39
N ASP A 110 -22.93 -3.00 3.33
CA ASP A 110 -21.99 -2.16 2.58
C ASP A 110 -20.55 -2.32 3.10
N LEU A 111 -20.35 -2.48 4.41
CA LEU A 111 -19.03 -2.78 4.97
C LEU A 111 -18.48 -4.14 4.51
N LEU A 112 -19.33 -5.17 4.44
CA LEU A 112 -18.90 -6.49 3.95
C LEU A 112 -18.55 -6.44 2.46
N ASP A 113 -19.38 -5.78 1.66
CA ASP A 113 -19.17 -5.64 0.22
C ASP A 113 -17.93 -4.80 -0.07
N LEU A 114 -17.71 -3.70 0.67
CA LEU A 114 -16.52 -2.87 0.57
C LEU A 114 -15.24 -3.67 0.87
N PHE A 115 -15.21 -4.45 1.94
CA PHE A 115 -14.04 -5.26 2.28
C PHE A 115 -13.78 -6.38 1.27
N ASN A 116 -14.83 -7.05 0.79
CA ASN A 116 -14.71 -8.10 -0.23
C ASN A 116 -14.21 -7.51 -1.56
N GLU A 117 -14.74 -6.36 -1.99
CA GLU A 117 -14.33 -5.66 -3.21
C GLU A 117 -12.88 -5.20 -3.14
N VAL A 118 -12.47 -4.59 -2.03
CA VAL A 118 -11.08 -4.18 -1.84
C VAL A 118 -10.15 -5.39 -1.72
N GLU A 119 -10.60 -6.49 -1.11
CA GLU A 119 -9.83 -7.73 -1.06
C GLU A 119 -9.58 -8.29 -2.47
N ILE A 120 -10.62 -8.43 -3.30
CA ILE A 120 -10.43 -8.96 -4.67
C ILE A 120 -9.56 -8.04 -5.53
N GLN A 121 -9.71 -6.72 -5.38
CA GLN A 121 -8.83 -5.74 -6.03
C GLN A 121 -7.37 -5.96 -5.62
N THR A 122 -7.11 -6.08 -4.31
CA THR A 122 -5.75 -6.25 -3.79
C THR A 122 -5.13 -7.57 -4.21
N THR A 123 -5.86 -8.68 -4.10
CA THR A 123 -5.36 -9.99 -4.54
C THR A 123 -5.16 -10.06 -6.06
N SER A 124 -5.96 -9.32 -6.84
CA SER A 124 -5.73 -9.19 -8.29
C SER A 124 -4.47 -8.38 -8.59
N GLY A 125 -4.19 -7.33 -7.82
CA GLY A 125 -2.92 -6.60 -7.90
C GLY A 125 -1.71 -7.46 -7.57
N GLN A 126 -1.83 -8.32 -6.55
CA GLN A 126 -0.80 -9.30 -6.20
C GLN A 126 -0.59 -10.33 -7.32
N LEU A 127 -1.67 -10.81 -7.94
CA LEU A 127 -1.58 -11.69 -9.10
C LEU A 127 -0.86 -11.01 -10.27
N LEU A 128 -1.20 -9.75 -10.56
CA LEU A 128 -0.54 -8.97 -11.62
C LEU A 128 0.95 -8.83 -11.34
N ASP A 129 1.34 -8.50 -10.11
CA ASP A 129 2.74 -8.39 -9.70
C ASP A 129 3.54 -9.69 -9.97
N GLN A 130 2.96 -10.84 -9.62
CA GLN A 130 3.57 -12.16 -9.85
C GLN A 130 3.62 -12.51 -11.34
N ILE A 131 2.58 -12.21 -12.12
CA ILE A 131 2.59 -12.39 -13.58
C ILE A 131 3.72 -11.56 -14.18
N THR A 132 3.80 -10.27 -13.84
CA THR A 132 4.82 -9.38 -14.37
C THR A 132 6.21 -9.80 -13.94
N THR A 133 6.40 -10.27 -12.72
CA THR A 133 7.67 -10.85 -12.25
C THR A 133 8.12 -12.00 -13.18
N ASN A 134 7.19 -12.91 -13.50
CA ASN A 134 7.47 -14.02 -14.42
C ASN A 134 7.68 -13.59 -15.88
N GLU A 135 7.06 -12.50 -16.31
CA GLU A 135 7.29 -11.92 -17.63
C GLU A 135 8.64 -11.22 -17.74
N GLY A 136 9.05 -10.47 -16.72
CA GLY A 136 10.36 -9.80 -16.68
C GLY A 136 11.53 -10.78 -16.63
N ARG A 137 11.35 -11.94 -15.99
CA ARG A 137 12.31 -13.07 -16.06
C ARG A 137 12.56 -13.54 -17.50
N LYS A 138 11.61 -13.32 -18.42
CA LYS A 138 11.71 -13.70 -19.84
C LYS A 138 12.19 -12.53 -20.68
N ASP A 139 11.64 -11.34 -20.44
CA ASP A 139 11.96 -10.11 -21.19
C ASP A 139 11.63 -8.87 -20.34
N LEU A 140 12.67 -8.19 -19.88
CA LEU A 140 12.55 -6.96 -19.09
C LEU A 140 12.00 -5.77 -19.89
N ASN A 141 12.02 -5.81 -21.24
CA ASN A 141 11.43 -4.74 -22.06
C ASN A 141 9.90 -4.65 -21.92
N LYS A 142 9.26 -5.68 -21.35
CA LYS A 142 7.83 -5.65 -21.06
C LYS A 142 7.47 -4.68 -19.94
N TYR A 143 8.42 -4.31 -19.08
CA TYR A 143 8.17 -3.38 -17.98
C TYR A 143 8.03 -1.97 -18.51
N ASN A 144 7.00 -1.28 -18.05
CA ASN A 144 6.72 0.11 -18.42
C ASN A 144 5.79 0.75 -17.38
N VAL A 145 5.62 2.07 -17.48
CA VAL A 145 4.87 2.87 -16.51
C VAL A 145 3.39 2.47 -16.42
N HIS A 146 2.78 1.99 -17.50
CA HIS A 146 1.38 1.56 -17.49
C HIS A 146 1.18 0.23 -16.76
N VAL A 147 2.11 -0.71 -16.96
CA VAL A 147 2.12 -1.99 -16.24
C VAL A 147 2.34 -1.77 -14.75
N TYR A 148 3.38 -1.01 -14.38
CA TYR A 148 3.64 -0.62 -12.99
C TYR A 148 2.41 0.02 -12.36
N ARG A 149 1.85 1.04 -13.00
CA ARG A 149 0.69 1.76 -12.47
C ARG A 149 -0.50 0.84 -12.22
N ARG A 150 -0.79 -0.10 -13.13
CA ARG A 150 -1.90 -1.05 -12.97
C ARG A 150 -1.68 -1.97 -11.77
N ILE A 151 -0.45 -2.47 -11.57
CA ILE A 151 -0.12 -3.29 -10.40
C ILE A 151 -0.41 -2.48 -9.13
N VAL A 152 0.10 -1.26 -9.04
CA VAL A 152 0.04 -0.44 -7.83
C VAL A 152 -1.38 0.02 -7.46
N GLU A 153 -2.18 0.44 -8.45
CA GLU A 153 -3.58 0.81 -8.25
C GLU A 153 -4.33 -0.30 -7.52
N TYR A 154 -4.13 -1.55 -7.94
CA TYR A 154 -4.78 -2.71 -7.37
C TYR A 154 -4.09 -3.22 -6.10
N LYS A 155 -2.77 -3.44 -6.14
CA LYS A 155 -1.97 -4.05 -5.08
C LYS A 155 -1.94 -3.20 -3.81
N THR A 156 -1.98 -1.87 -3.94
CA THR A 156 -1.71 -0.97 -2.80
C THR A 156 -2.79 0.08 -2.58
N ALA A 157 -3.26 0.73 -3.64
CA ALA A 157 -3.99 1.99 -3.48
C ALA A 157 -5.37 1.82 -2.81
N TYR A 158 -6.17 0.84 -3.26
CA TYR A 158 -7.52 0.65 -2.75
C TYR A 158 -7.55 0.33 -1.25
N TYR A 159 -6.80 -0.66 -0.79
CA TYR A 159 -6.85 -1.05 0.62
C TYR A 159 -6.11 -0.09 1.56
N SER A 160 -5.14 0.67 1.05
CA SER A 160 -4.31 1.55 1.87
C SER A 160 -4.90 2.96 2.04
N PHE A 161 -5.55 3.49 1.00
CA PHE A 161 -6.01 4.88 0.97
C PHE A 161 -7.52 4.97 0.84
N TYR A 162 -8.12 4.26 -0.12
CA TYR A 162 -9.56 4.32 -0.34
C TYR A 162 -10.34 3.69 0.82
N LEU A 163 -9.99 2.46 1.23
CA LEU A 163 -10.71 1.71 2.24
C LEU A 163 -10.85 2.46 3.58
N PRO A 164 -9.80 3.07 4.16
CA PRO A 164 -9.96 3.80 5.42
C PRO A 164 -10.97 4.96 5.36
N VAL A 165 -10.97 5.72 4.26
CA VAL A 165 -11.90 6.84 4.08
C VAL A 165 -13.31 6.33 3.78
N ALA A 166 -13.46 5.30 2.95
CA ALA A 166 -14.75 4.67 2.67
C ALA A 166 -15.40 4.10 3.94
N CYS A 167 -14.61 3.47 4.82
CA CYS A 167 -15.07 3.03 6.14
C CYS A 167 -15.60 4.19 6.99
N ALA A 168 -14.88 5.32 7.01
CA ALA A 168 -15.30 6.49 7.77
C ALA A 168 -16.58 7.14 7.20
N LEU A 169 -16.73 7.17 5.87
CA LEU A 169 -17.94 7.65 5.19
C LEU A 169 -19.15 6.76 5.52
N LEU A 170 -19.02 5.43 5.42
CA LEU A 170 -20.10 4.50 5.80
C LEU A 170 -20.48 4.63 7.27
N LEU A 171 -19.50 4.77 8.18
CA LEU A 171 -19.77 5.03 9.60
C LEU A 171 -20.47 6.38 9.84
N PHE A 172 -20.29 7.33 8.92
CA PHE A 172 -20.94 8.64 8.89
C PHE A 172 -22.28 8.62 8.12
N ASP A 173 -22.80 7.43 7.78
CA ASP A 173 -24.07 7.19 7.09
C ASP A 173 -24.13 7.81 5.67
N GLU A 174 -22.98 7.90 5.00
CA GLU A 174 -22.86 8.38 3.62
C GLU A 174 -22.86 7.25 2.60
N SER A 175 -23.47 7.50 1.42
CA SER A 175 -23.38 6.57 0.28
C SER A 175 -22.08 6.77 -0.50
N LEU A 176 -21.30 5.70 -0.67
CA LEU A 176 -20.01 5.74 -1.37
C LEU A 176 -20.12 6.14 -2.85
N ASP A 177 -21.30 5.99 -3.47
CA ASP A 177 -21.55 6.40 -4.85
C ASP A 177 -21.37 7.92 -5.05
N ASN A 178 -21.60 8.71 -4.00
CA ASN A 178 -21.41 10.17 -4.03
C ASN A 178 -19.92 10.59 -4.00
N TYR A 179 -19.00 9.64 -3.87
CA TYR A 179 -17.58 9.89 -3.59
C TYR A 179 -16.64 9.32 -4.67
N ALA A 180 -17.10 9.16 -5.91
CA ALA A 180 -16.27 8.67 -7.03
C ALA A 180 -14.99 9.50 -7.25
N GLN A 181 -15.08 10.83 -7.19
CA GLN A 181 -13.91 11.70 -7.32
C GLN A 181 -12.94 11.54 -6.13
N VAL A 182 -13.45 11.32 -4.93
CA VAL A 182 -12.64 11.08 -3.72
C VAL A 182 -11.90 9.75 -3.85
N LYS A 183 -12.56 8.70 -4.33
CA LYS A 183 -11.93 7.42 -4.66
C LYS A 183 -10.78 7.61 -5.65
N HIS A 184 -10.97 8.38 -6.72
CA HIS A 184 -9.91 8.66 -7.68
C HIS A 184 -8.70 9.37 -7.03
N ILE A 185 -8.93 10.41 -6.23
CA ILE A 185 -7.84 11.13 -5.53
C ILE A 185 -7.09 10.18 -4.59
N LEU A 186 -7.80 9.36 -3.80
CA LEU A 186 -7.19 8.40 -2.89
C LEU A 186 -6.39 7.31 -3.61
N VAL A 187 -6.84 6.88 -4.80
CA VAL A 187 -6.09 5.95 -5.64
C VAL A 187 -4.79 6.61 -6.14
N GLU A 188 -4.82 7.86 -6.59
CA GLU A 188 -3.61 8.60 -6.97
C GLU A 188 -2.63 8.75 -5.79
N MET A 189 -3.13 8.99 -4.57
CA MET A 189 -2.28 8.99 -3.37
C MET A 189 -1.62 7.64 -3.15
N GLY A 190 -2.35 6.54 -3.38
CA GLY A 190 -1.80 5.20 -3.28
C GLY A 190 -0.73 4.89 -4.32
N VAL A 191 -0.87 5.41 -5.55
CA VAL A 191 0.16 5.29 -6.59
C VAL A 191 1.44 6.01 -6.18
N TYR A 192 1.31 7.25 -5.70
CA TYR A 192 2.44 8.01 -5.17
C TYR A 192 3.07 7.33 -3.94
N PHE A 193 2.26 6.82 -3.02
CA PHE A 193 2.76 6.12 -1.84
C PHE A 193 3.58 4.88 -2.19
N GLN A 194 3.18 4.11 -3.20
CA GLN A 194 3.93 2.94 -3.61
C GLN A 194 5.25 3.33 -4.28
N SER A 195 5.31 4.42 -5.07
CA SER A 195 6.59 4.86 -5.61
C SER A 195 7.57 5.27 -4.49
N GLN A 196 7.06 5.78 -3.37
CA GLN A 196 7.88 6.00 -2.17
C GLN A 196 8.35 4.70 -1.54
N ASP A 197 7.52 3.65 -1.51
CA ASP A 197 7.93 2.34 -1.00
C ASP A 197 9.04 1.73 -1.86
N ASP A 198 8.89 1.77 -3.19
CA ASP A 198 9.89 1.28 -4.16
C ASP A 198 11.20 2.10 -4.08
N TYR A 199 11.10 3.42 -3.90
CA TYR A 199 12.28 4.27 -3.67
C TYR A 199 13.02 3.87 -2.39
N LEU A 200 12.27 3.70 -1.31
CA LEU A 200 12.81 3.32 0.00
C LEU A 200 13.37 1.88 -0.03
N ASP A 201 12.80 0.97 -0.81
CA ASP A 201 13.31 -0.39 -1.01
C ASP A 201 14.77 -0.39 -1.47
N CYS A 202 15.11 0.50 -2.41
CA CYS A 202 16.47 0.59 -2.94
C CYS A 202 17.40 1.48 -2.11
N PHE A 203 16.92 2.65 -1.68
CA PHE A 203 17.74 3.74 -1.14
C PHE A 203 17.57 4.02 0.35
N GLY A 204 16.60 3.43 1.01
CA GLY A 204 16.39 3.66 2.44
C GLY A 204 17.05 2.60 3.31
N GLU A 205 17.29 3.00 4.57
CA GLU A 205 17.97 2.16 5.54
C GLU A 205 17.02 1.07 6.09
N PRO A 206 17.41 -0.23 6.07
CA PRO A 206 16.58 -1.32 6.56
C PRO A 206 16.09 -1.16 8.00
N GLU A 207 16.88 -0.52 8.87
CA GLU A 207 16.54 -0.24 10.27
C GLU A 207 15.41 0.78 10.40
N ILE A 208 15.27 1.67 9.41
CA ILE A 208 14.24 2.71 9.38
C ILE A 208 12.95 2.17 8.77
N ILE A 209 13.05 1.41 7.68
CA ILE A 209 11.90 0.88 6.93
C ILE A 209 11.36 -0.39 7.59
N GLY A 210 12.22 -1.18 8.23
CA GLY A 210 11.89 -2.43 8.90
C GLY A 210 11.81 -3.65 7.97
N LYS A 211 12.27 -3.54 6.72
CA LYS A 211 12.48 -4.62 5.75
C LYS A 211 13.82 -4.43 5.03
N ILE A 212 14.42 -5.53 4.57
CA ILE A 212 15.51 -5.49 3.59
C ILE A 212 14.85 -5.37 2.21
N GLY A 213 15.29 -4.41 1.41
CA GLY A 213 14.81 -4.28 0.03
C GLY A 213 15.25 -5.45 -0.83
N SER A 214 14.38 -5.88 -1.74
CA SER A 214 14.60 -7.04 -2.59
C SER A 214 14.05 -6.88 -4.01
N ASP A 215 13.52 -5.70 -4.36
CA ASP A 215 12.87 -5.48 -5.66
C ASP A 215 13.80 -5.81 -6.84
N ILE A 216 15.09 -5.47 -6.71
CA ILE A 216 16.11 -5.74 -7.74
C ILE A 216 16.31 -7.24 -7.90
N GLU A 217 16.46 -7.98 -6.81
CA GLU A 217 16.72 -9.42 -6.78
C GLU A 217 15.52 -10.24 -7.26
N ASP A 218 14.31 -9.73 -7.00
CA ASP A 218 13.07 -10.48 -7.20
C ASP A 218 12.42 -10.28 -8.57
N PHE A 219 13.07 -9.53 -9.47
CA PHE A 219 12.50 -9.11 -10.77
C PHE A 219 11.21 -8.28 -10.60
N LYS A 220 11.16 -7.37 -9.62
CA LYS A 220 9.95 -6.55 -9.44
C LYS A 220 9.82 -5.50 -10.54
N CYS A 221 8.60 -5.30 -11.03
CA CYS A 221 8.28 -4.18 -11.91
C CYS A 221 8.08 -2.93 -11.02
N SER A 222 9.17 -2.42 -10.43
CA SER A 222 9.13 -1.29 -9.51
C SER A 222 9.24 0.05 -10.24
N TRP A 223 8.86 1.14 -9.56
CA TRP A 223 8.98 2.49 -10.08
C TRP A 223 10.41 2.79 -10.54
N LEU A 224 11.41 2.48 -9.71
CA LEU A 224 12.82 2.74 -10.05
C LEU A 224 13.26 2.01 -11.32
N PHE A 225 12.88 0.74 -11.48
CA PHE A 225 13.26 -0.02 -12.67
C PHE A 225 12.62 0.55 -13.94
N VAL A 226 11.33 0.89 -13.89
CA VAL A 226 10.63 1.49 -15.03
C VAL A 226 11.25 2.84 -15.42
N GLN A 227 11.57 3.69 -14.44
CA GLN A 227 12.22 4.98 -14.72
C GLN A 227 13.62 4.79 -15.30
N ALA A 228 14.38 3.81 -14.81
CA ALA A 228 15.69 3.46 -15.32
C ALA A 228 15.60 2.98 -16.78
N LEU A 229 14.67 2.07 -17.08
CA LEU A 229 14.49 1.50 -18.41
C LEU A 229 14.10 2.56 -19.46
N GLU A 230 13.28 3.55 -19.07
CA GLU A 230 12.87 4.66 -19.92
C GLU A 230 14.02 5.65 -20.22
N ARG A 231 14.94 5.84 -19.26
CA ARG A 231 16.04 6.83 -19.36
C ARG A 231 17.36 6.26 -19.86
N ALA A 232 17.56 4.96 -19.71
CA ALA A 232 18.80 4.29 -20.06
C ALA A 232 19.03 4.28 -21.57
N ASP A 233 20.28 4.53 -21.99
CA ASP A 233 20.74 4.21 -23.34
C ASP A 233 20.89 2.68 -23.54
N GLU A 234 21.21 2.24 -24.76
CA GLU A 234 21.32 0.81 -25.07
C GLU A 234 22.42 0.08 -24.27
N LYS A 235 23.52 0.77 -23.92
CA LYS A 235 24.59 0.20 -23.11
C LYS A 235 24.14 0.04 -21.67
N GLN A 236 23.49 1.05 -21.11
CA GLN A 236 22.93 1.06 -19.77
C GLN A 236 21.80 0.03 -19.63
N LYS A 237 20.93 -0.12 -20.63
CA LYS A 237 19.93 -1.22 -20.68
C LYS A 237 20.60 -2.58 -20.65
N GLY A 238 21.71 -2.76 -21.35
CA GLY A 238 22.52 -3.99 -21.27
C GLY A 238 22.93 -4.33 -19.85
N VAL A 239 23.35 -3.33 -19.05
CA VAL A 239 23.68 -3.52 -17.62
C VAL A 239 22.45 -3.93 -16.82
N LEU A 240 21.30 -3.29 -17.02
CA LEU A 240 20.05 -3.69 -16.37
C LEU A 240 19.71 -5.15 -16.71
N PHE A 241 19.74 -5.53 -17.98
CA PHE A 241 19.32 -6.86 -18.42
C PHE A 241 20.24 -7.99 -17.95
N GLU A 242 21.53 -7.71 -17.78
CA GLU A 242 22.50 -8.68 -17.28
C GLU A 242 22.38 -8.89 -15.75
N ASN A 243 22.05 -7.83 -15.00
CA ASN A 243 22.21 -7.81 -13.54
C ASN A 243 20.90 -7.78 -12.74
N TYR A 244 19.78 -7.36 -13.33
CA TYR A 244 18.49 -7.33 -12.64
C TYR A 244 17.96 -8.75 -12.40
N GLY A 245 17.35 -8.97 -11.24
CA GLY A 245 16.82 -10.26 -10.83
C GLY A 245 17.88 -11.29 -10.39
N LYS A 246 19.08 -10.81 -10.04
CA LYS A 246 20.18 -11.63 -9.54
C LYS A 246 20.40 -11.34 -8.06
N SER A 247 20.43 -12.38 -7.24
CA SER A 247 20.70 -12.26 -5.80
C SER A 247 22.20 -12.06 -5.45
N ASP A 248 23.08 -12.00 -6.46
CA ASP A 248 24.50 -11.67 -6.24
C ASP A 248 24.62 -10.18 -5.85
N PRO A 249 25.19 -9.85 -4.68
CA PRO A 249 25.40 -8.46 -4.26
C PRO A 249 26.15 -7.60 -5.29
N ALA A 250 27.06 -8.18 -6.08
CA ALA A 250 27.77 -7.46 -7.13
C ALA A 250 26.85 -7.05 -8.30
N CYS A 251 25.86 -7.88 -8.64
CA CYS A 251 24.84 -7.55 -9.63
C CYS A 251 23.91 -6.45 -9.11
N VAL A 252 23.45 -6.57 -7.85
CA VAL A 252 22.63 -5.54 -7.20
C VAL A 252 23.36 -4.20 -7.16
N ALA A 253 24.65 -4.20 -6.81
CA ALA A 253 25.49 -3.00 -6.78
C ALA A 253 25.55 -2.31 -8.15
N LYS A 254 25.76 -3.06 -9.25
CA LYS A 254 25.76 -2.49 -10.61
C LYS A 254 24.43 -1.83 -10.98
N VAL A 255 23.30 -2.41 -10.59
CA VAL A 255 21.97 -1.81 -10.82
C VAL A 255 21.84 -0.51 -10.03
N LYS A 256 22.23 -0.51 -8.76
CA LYS A 256 22.20 0.70 -7.90
C LYS A 256 23.14 1.80 -8.40
N ASP A 257 24.34 1.44 -8.88
CA ASP A 257 25.27 2.38 -9.49
C ASP A 257 24.67 3.02 -10.73
N LEU A 258 23.99 2.25 -11.58
CA LEU A 258 23.29 2.79 -12.73
C LEU A 258 22.11 3.68 -12.32
N TYR A 259 21.37 3.36 -11.27
CA TYR A 259 20.33 4.25 -10.73
C TYR A 259 20.91 5.60 -10.27
N ASN A 260 22.13 5.60 -9.72
CA ASN A 260 22.84 6.82 -9.34
C ASN A 260 23.32 7.61 -10.57
N GLU A 261 23.85 6.93 -11.60
CA GLU A 261 24.26 7.53 -12.87
C GLU A 261 23.07 8.19 -13.60
N LEU A 262 21.90 7.56 -13.58
CA LEU A 262 20.65 8.10 -14.11
C LEU A 262 19.99 9.14 -13.19
N HIS A 263 20.63 9.49 -12.07
CA HIS A 263 20.16 10.46 -11.09
C HIS A 263 18.72 10.18 -10.58
N LEU A 264 18.35 8.91 -10.38
CA LEU A 264 16.97 8.55 -10.05
C LEU A 264 16.47 9.13 -8.72
N GLN A 265 17.36 9.44 -7.77
CA GLN A 265 16.96 10.15 -6.54
C GLN A 265 16.45 11.57 -6.83
N ARG A 266 17.05 12.26 -7.82
CA ARG A 266 16.58 13.58 -8.27
C ARG A 266 15.28 13.45 -9.06
N VAL A 267 15.20 12.48 -9.98
CA VAL A 267 13.96 12.18 -10.73
C VAL A 267 12.80 11.90 -9.77
N PHE A 268 13.06 11.14 -8.71
CA PHE A 268 12.09 10.85 -7.68
C PHE A 268 11.67 12.10 -6.90
N SER A 269 12.61 12.96 -6.53
CA SER A 269 12.33 14.22 -5.83
C SER A 269 11.46 15.17 -6.67
N GLU A 270 11.70 15.20 -7.99
CA GLU A 270 10.88 15.96 -8.95
C GLU A 270 9.48 15.35 -9.09
N TYR A 271 9.39 14.02 -9.26
CA TYR A 271 8.11 13.29 -9.31
C TYR A 271 7.28 13.45 -8.03
N GLU A 272 7.91 13.42 -6.87
CA GLU A 272 7.26 13.63 -5.57
C GLU A 272 6.64 15.03 -5.48
N ARG A 273 7.37 16.07 -5.90
CA ARG A 273 6.87 17.45 -5.94
C ARG A 273 5.67 17.57 -6.89
N GLU A 274 5.79 17.04 -8.10
CA GLU A 274 4.72 17.10 -9.12
C GLU A 274 3.47 16.32 -8.68
N SER A 275 3.66 15.14 -8.08
CA SER A 275 2.57 14.34 -7.52
C SER A 275 1.84 15.10 -6.42
N TYR A 276 2.58 15.75 -5.52
CA TYR A 276 1.98 16.59 -4.49
C TYR A 276 1.19 17.77 -5.06
N GLU A 277 1.76 18.51 -6.03
CA GLU A 277 1.10 19.64 -6.70
C GLU A 277 -0.21 19.22 -7.40
N LYS A 278 -0.18 18.08 -8.11
CA LYS A 278 -1.37 17.50 -8.75
C LYS A 278 -2.42 17.09 -7.72
N LEU A 279 -2.00 16.40 -6.65
CA LEU A 279 -2.89 15.92 -5.60
C LEU A 279 -3.54 17.07 -4.84
N ILE A 280 -2.77 18.07 -4.40
CA ILE A 280 -3.33 19.21 -3.66
C ILE A 280 -4.31 20.01 -4.52
N SER A 281 -4.01 20.20 -5.81
CA SER A 281 -4.93 20.86 -6.75
C SER A 281 -6.25 20.09 -6.89
N ALA A 282 -6.19 18.76 -7.06
CA ALA A 282 -7.38 17.92 -7.13
C ALA A 282 -8.20 17.92 -5.83
N ILE A 283 -7.53 18.01 -4.68
CA ILE A 283 -8.17 18.12 -3.36
C ILE A 283 -8.86 19.46 -3.20
N GLU A 284 -8.23 20.58 -3.57
CA GLU A 284 -8.86 21.91 -3.51
C GLU A 284 -10.07 22.05 -4.42
N ALA A 285 -10.09 21.33 -5.54
CA ALA A 285 -11.25 21.25 -6.44
C ALA A 285 -12.43 20.46 -5.83
N GLN A 286 -12.24 19.77 -4.70
CA GLN A 286 -13.31 19.04 -4.03
C GLN A 286 -14.26 20.05 -3.32
N PRO A 287 -15.58 20.06 -3.62
CA PRO A 287 -16.52 21.07 -3.12
C PRO A 287 -16.88 20.98 -1.62
N ASN A 288 -16.91 19.78 -1.05
CA ASN A 288 -17.17 19.51 0.35
C ASN A 288 -15.90 19.75 1.21
N GLU A 289 -15.99 20.74 2.10
CA GLU A 289 -14.89 21.16 2.97
C GLU A 289 -14.41 20.04 3.92
N ALA A 290 -15.32 19.24 4.47
CA ALA A 290 -14.99 18.13 5.35
C ALA A 290 -14.16 17.07 4.62
N VAL A 291 -14.60 16.70 3.41
CA VAL A 291 -13.90 15.74 2.55
C VAL A 291 -12.53 16.27 2.16
N ARG A 292 -12.43 17.56 1.84
CA ARG A 292 -11.15 18.22 1.55
C ARG A 292 -10.20 18.12 2.75
N ALA A 293 -10.68 18.34 3.96
CA ALA A 293 -9.88 18.22 5.18
C ALA A 293 -9.40 16.77 5.41
N VAL A 294 -10.25 15.76 5.17
CA VAL A 294 -9.86 14.34 5.23
C VAL A 294 -8.73 14.06 4.25
N LEU A 295 -8.89 14.45 2.98
CA LEU A 295 -7.89 14.21 1.94
C LEU A 295 -6.55 14.92 2.24
N LYS A 296 -6.60 16.17 2.70
CA LYS A 296 -5.38 16.91 3.12
C LYS A 296 -4.65 16.18 4.26
N SER A 297 -5.39 15.64 5.23
CA SER A 297 -4.80 14.87 6.33
C SER A 297 -3.96 13.69 5.83
N PHE A 298 -4.49 12.93 4.85
CA PHE A 298 -3.76 11.81 4.25
C PHE A 298 -2.52 12.29 3.48
N LEU A 299 -2.69 13.30 2.63
CA LEU A 299 -1.59 13.80 1.80
C LEU A 299 -0.43 14.32 2.67
N HIS A 300 -0.72 15.05 3.75
CA HIS A 300 0.31 15.55 4.66
C HIS A 300 1.07 14.43 5.39
N LYS A 301 0.44 13.28 5.64
CA LYS A 301 1.12 12.14 6.29
C LYS A 301 2.11 11.43 5.38
N ILE A 302 1.92 11.51 4.06
CA ILE A 302 2.75 10.79 3.09
C ILE A 302 3.73 11.70 2.36
N TYR A 303 3.47 13.00 2.24
CA TYR A 303 4.38 13.90 1.54
C TYR A 303 5.75 13.97 2.23
N LYS A 304 6.82 13.71 1.47
CA LYS A 304 8.21 13.65 1.97
C LYS A 304 8.42 12.65 3.12
N ARG A 305 7.67 11.55 3.11
CA ARG A 305 7.79 10.50 4.11
C ARG A 305 9.18 9.86 4.06
N SER A 306 9.84 9.83 5.21
CA SER A 306 11.17 9.23 5.38
C SER A 306 11.17 7.80 5.94
N LYS A 307 10.00 7.28 6.34
CA LYS A 307 9.81 5.91 6.82
C LYS A 307 8.45 5.37 6.46
#